data_AF-A0A0B1TFB4-F1
#
_entry.id   AF-A0A0B1TFB4-F1
#
_cell.length_a   1.000
_cell.length_b   1.000
_cell.length_c   1.000
_cell.angle_alpha   90.00
_cell.angle_beta   90.00
_cell.angle_gamma   90.00
#
_symmetry.space_group_name_H-M   'P 1'
#
loop_
_entity.id
_entity.type
_entity.pdbx_description
1 polymer ?
#
loop_
_entity_poly.entity_id
_entity_poly.type
_entity_poly.pdbx_seq_one_letter_code
_entity_poly.pdbx_strand_id
1 'polypeptide(L)'
;MFKDDYRMEQPYMYHIGLSYDEERKDYFWEQPYGKKVSIEASDFRKWNKGSPNNEMGACVIAAQASSSFDLGWQSVDCSKKAIRYMCQTESCDTDSYCENVE
;
A
#
# COMPACT_ATOMS: atom_id res chain seq x y z
N MET A 1 -5.01 7.18 -13.92
CA MET A 1 -5.61 8.09 -12.92
C MET A 1 -4.62 9.12 -12.35
N PHE A 2 -3.31 8.85 -12.22
CA PHE A 2 -2.36 9.83 -11.62
C PHE A 2 -1.23 10.33 -12.54
N LYS A 3 -0.94 9.64 -13.65
CA LYS A 3 0.16 10.00 -14.54
C LYS A 3 -0.02 11.36 -15.23
N ASP A 4 -1.26 11.82 -15.36
CA ASP A 4 -1.64 13.06 -16.07
C ASP A 4 -2.15 14.15 -15.11
N ASP A 5 -1.99 13.97 -13.79
CA ASP A 5 -2.30 15.03 -12.81
C ASP A 5 -1.09 15.95 -12.64
N TYR A 6 -1.19 17.17 -13.16
CA TYR A 6 -0.13 18.19 -13.11
C TYR A 6 0.29 18.60 -11.69
N ARG A 7 -0.47 18.21 -10.66
CA ARG A 7 -0.17 18.51 -9.23
C ARG A 7 0.71 17.44 -8.57
N MET A 8 1.13 16.44 -9.34
CA MET A 8 1.97 15.33 -8.90
C MET A 8 3.20 15.27 -9.82
N GLU A 9 4.36 15.67 -9.29
CA GLU A 9 5.62 15.53 -10.01
C GLU A 9 6.31 14.21 -9.68
N GLN A 10 7.07 13.70 -10.64
CA GLN A 10 7.88 12.50 -10.48
C GLN A 10 9.00 12.76 -9.45
N PRO A 11 9.41 11.77 -8.64
CA PRO A 11 8.94 10.39 -8.63
C PRO A 11 7.64 10.21 -7.82
N TYR A 12 6.71 9.44 -8.37
CA TYR A 12 5.44 9.15 -7.71
C TYR A 12 5.64 8.19 -6.53
N MET A 13 5.22 8.61 -5.33
CA MET A 13 5.34 7.82 -4.11
C MET A 13 4.10 8.01 -3.23
N TYR A 14 3.51 6.90 -2.79
CA TYR A 14 2.31 6.92 -1.94
C TYR A 14 2.34 5.83 -0.89
N HIS A 15 1.92 6.17 0.33
CA HIS A 15 1.57 5.15 1.32
C HIS A 15 0.38 4.33 0.83
N ILE A 16 0.49 3.02 1.00
CA ILE A 16 -0.54 2.03 0.69
C ILE A 16 -0.84 1.21 1.96
N GLY A 17 -1.98 0.51 1.99
CA GLY A 17 -2.40 -0.27 3.16
C GLY A 17 -1.58 -1.54 3.46
N LEU A 18 -0.42 -1.75 2.83
CA LEU A 18 0.43 -2.91 3.10
C LEU A 18 1.43 -2.58 4.23
N SER A 19 1.50 -3.42 5.25
CA SER A 19 2.44 -3.25 6.37
C SER A 19 2.90 -4.59 6.94
N TYR A 20 4.10 -4.61 7.52
CA TYR A 20 4.64 -5.76 8.23
C TYR A 20 4.06 -5.84 9.64
N ASP A 21 3.54 -7.01 9.99
CA ASP A 21 3.02 -7.30 11.32
C ASP A 21 4.05 -8.14 12.08
N GLU A 22 4.66 -7.54 13.11
CA GLU A 22 5.74 -8.16 13.90
C GLU A 22 5.27 -9.38 14.70
N GLU A 23 4.00 -9.46 15.08
CA GLU A 23 3.46 -10.59 15.85
C GLU A 23 3.27 -11.81 14.96
N ARG A 24 2.78 -11.58 13.73
CA ARG A 24 2.49 -12.64 12.76
C ARG A 24 3.66 -12.93 11.82
N LYS A 25 4.71 -12.11 11.86
CA LYS A 25 5.94 -12.20 11.07
C LYS A 25 5.71 -12.20 9.55
N ASP A 26 4.68 -11.49 9.09
CA ASP A 26 4.30 -11.41 7.68
C ASP A 26 3.73 -10.04 7.32
N TYR A 27 3.60 -9.76 6.02
CA TYR A 27 2.96 -8.56 5.49
C TYR A 27 1.45 -8.74 5.36
N PHE A 28 0.70 -7.70 5.74
CA PHE A 28 -0.75 -7.69 5.69
C PHE A 28 -1.28 -6.45 5.00
N TRP A 29 -2.30 -6.65 4.17
CA TRP A 29 -3.16 -5.60 3.67
C TRP A 29 -4.17 -5.20 4.73
N GLU A 30 -4.20 -3.91 5.04
CA GLU A 30 -5.26 -3.28 5.80
C GLU A 30 -6.57 -3.43 5.04
N GLN A 31 -7.58 -3.91 5.75
CA GLN A 31 -8.95 -3.98 5.30
C GLN A 31 -9.83 -3.16 6.25
N PRO A 32 -11.01 -2.75 5.80
CA PRO A 32 -11.93 -2.01 6.65
C PRO A 32 -12.27 -2.76 7.95
N TYR A 33 -12.64 -1.98 8.97
CA TYR A 33 -12.98 -2.47 10.31
C TYR A 33 -11.82 -3.19 11.04
N GLY A 34 -10.57 -2.81 10.74
CA GLY A 34 -9.38 -3.36 11.40
C GLY A 34 -9.06 -4.79 11.00
N LYS A 35 -9.73 -5.33 9.98
CA LYS A 35 -9.38 -6.61 9.38
C LYS A 35 -8.01 -6.49 8.69
N LYS A 36 -7.26 -7.59 8.69
CA LYS A 36 -5.95 -7.68 8.03
C LYS A 36 -5.91 -8.96 7.21
N VAL A 37 -5.52 -8.85 5.94
CA VAL A 37 -5.39 -9.99 5.02
C VAL A 37 -3.91 -10.19 4.72
N SER A 38 -3.40 -11.40 4.98
CA SER A 38 -2.00 -11.72 4.68
C SER A 38 -1.74 -11.57 3.19
N ILE A 39 -0.55 -11.08 2.86
CA ILE A 39 -0.07 -10.97 1.50
C ILE A 39 -0.09 -12.35 0.80
N GLU A 40 0.13 -13.44 1.55
CA GLU A 40 0.11 -14.84 1.09
C GLU A 40 -1.26 -15.32 0.58
N ALA A 41 -2.33 -14.54 0.79
CA ALA A 41 -3.62 -14.81 0.16
C ALA A 41 -3.59 -14.65 -1.39
N SER A 42 -2.52 -14.08 -1.94
CA SER A 42 -2.29 -13.92 -3.39
C SER A 42 -0.83 -14.20 -3.73
N ASP A 43 -0.55 -14.67 -4.95
CA ASP A 43 0.83 -14.83 -5.46
C ASP A 43 1.43 -13.51 -5.99
N PHE A 44 0.62 -12.45 -6.10
CA PHE A 44 1.09 -11.20 -6.70
C PHE A 44 2.01 -10.45 -5.74
N ARG A 45 3.25 -10.23 -6.18
CA ARG A 45 4.25 -9.43 -5.47
C ARG A 45 4.91 -8.47 -6.44
N LYS A 46 5.00 -7.20 -6.05
CA LYS A 46 5.61 -6.16 -6.89
C LYS A 46 6.67 -5.36 -6.13
N TRP A 47 7.55 -6.03 -5.40
CA TRP A 47 8.61 -5.38 -4.65
C TRP A 47 9.64 -4.70 -5.56
N ASN A 48 10.02 -3.49 -5.20
CA ASN A 48 11.21 -2.84 -5.77
C ASN A 48 12.47 -3.56 -5.27
N LYS A 49 13.57 -3.42 -6.04
CA LYS A 49 14.86 -4.00 -5.68
C LYS A 49 15.29 -3.56 -4.27
N GLY A 50 15.61 -4.54 -3.42
CA GLY A 50 16.02 -4.29 -2.03
C GLY A 50 14.87 -4.17 -1.04
N SER A 51 13.62 -4.45 -1.46
CA SER A 51 12.48 -4.67 -0.57
C SER A 51 11.91 -6.09 -0.78
N PRO A 52 11.23 -6.68 0.21
CA PRO A 52 10.95 -6.13 1.55
C PRO A 52 12.22 -5.99 2.41
N ASN A 53 12.30 -4.90 3.19
CA ASN A 53 13.38 -4.68 4.15
C ASN A 53 12.82 -4.18 5.49
N ASN A 54 12.78 -5.09 6.46
CA ASN A 54 12.21 -4.81 7.78
C ASN A 54 13.08 -3.85 8.61
N GLU A 55 14.37 -3.68 8.28
CA GLU A 55 15.24 -2.69 8.96
C GLU A 55 14.86 -1.26 8.58
N MET A 56 14.32 -1.05 7.38
CA MET A 56 13.86 0.28 6.93
C MET A 56 12.55 0.71 7.59
N GLY A 57 11.76 -0.25 8.06
CA GLY A 57 10.49 -0.04 8.74
C GLY A 57 9.39 -0.98 8.25
N ALA A 58 8.29 -1.01 8.99
CA ALA A 58 7.18 -1.92 8.76
C ALA A 58 6.20 -1.44 7.68
N CYS A 59 6.13 -0.14 7.37
CA CYS A 59 5.16 0.38 6.41
C CYS A 59 5.65 0.22 4.97
N VAL A 60 4.72 0.15 4.01
CA VAL A 60 5.05 -0.01 2.60
C VAL A 60 4.45 1.12 1.78
N ILE A 61 5.24 1.57 0.81
CA ILE A 61 4.83 2.59 -0.17
C ILE A 61 4.83 2.00 -1.56
N ALA A 62 3.93 2.47 -2.41
CA ALA A 62 4.05 2.32 -3.86
C ALA A 62 4.95 3.44 -4.37
N ALA A 63 6.16 3.11 -4.82
CA ALA A 63 7.19 4.04 -5.24
C ALA A 63 7.68 3.76 -6.66
N GLN A 64 7.85 4.83 -7.42
CA GLN A 64 8.52 4.83 -8.70
C GLN A 64 10.04 4.75 -8.51
N ALA A 65 10.66 3.66 -8.97
CA ALA A 65 12.09 3.42 -8.82
C ALA A 65 12.92 3.79 -10.07
N SER A 66 12.27 4.14 -11.18
CA SER A 66 12.91 4.49 -12.45
C SER A 66 12.24 5.71 -13.10
N SER A 67 12.78 6.19 -14.23
CA SER A 67 12.15 7.23 -15.03
C SER A 67 10.88 6.76 -15.75
N SER A 68 10.67 5.45 -15.90
CA SER A 68 9.42 4.89 -16.43
C SER A 68 8.34 4.92 -15.36
N PHE A 69 7.08 5.13 -15.76
CA PHE A 69 5.94 5.04 -14.85
C PHE A 69 5.67 3.58 -14.49
N ASP A 70 6.46 3.05 -13.56
CA ASP A 70 6.32 1.74 -12.98
C ASP A 70 6.48 1.83 -11.47
N LEU A 71 5.40 1.55 -10.75
CA LEU A 71 5.36 1.61 -9.28
C LEU A 71 5.60 0.22 -8.71
N GLY A 72 6.57 0.08 -7.83
CA GLY A 72 6.75 -1.11 -7.01
C GLY A 72 6.66 -0.79 -5.52
N TRP A 73 6.66 -1.83 -4.71
CA TRP A 73 6.51 -1.76 -3.26
C TRP A 73 7.87 -1.58 -2.61
N GLN A 74 7.93 -0.67 -1.64
CA GLN A 74 9.16 -0.38 -0.91
C GLN A 74 8.88 -0.19 0.58
N SER A 75 9.67 -0.84 1.43
CA SER A 75 9.58 -0.71 2.88
C SER A 75 10.08 0.66 3.34
N VAL A 76 9.35 1.29 4.26
CA VAL A 76 9.70 2.58 4.86
C VAL A 76 9.30 2.63 6.33
N ASP A 77 9.94 3.54 7.05
CA ASP A 77 9.55 3.91 8.40
C ASP A 77 8.17 4.59 8.37
N CYS A 78 7.24 4.05 9.14
CA CYS A 78 5.85 4.51 9.22
C CYS A 78 5.69 5.97 9.66
N SER A 79 6.64 6.51 10.42
CA SER A 79 6.55 7.85 11.03
C SER A 79 7.49 8.87 10.41
N LYS A 80 8.59 8.44 9.78
CA LYS A 80 9.61 9.38 9.25
C LYS A 80 9.36 9.82 7.81
N LYS A 81 8.54 9.10 7.04
CA LYS A 81 8.23 9.42 5.64
C LYS A 81 6.89 10.14 5.52
N ALA A 82 6.93 11.47 5.54
CA ALA A 82 5.79 12.31 5.21
C ALA A 82 5.54 12.34 3.68
N ILE A 83 4.73 11.42 3.19
CA ILE A 83 4.29 11.36 1.79
C ILE A 83 2.76 11.19 1.73
N ARG A 84 2.17 11.44 0.57
CA ARG A 84 0.72 11.26 0.33
C ARG A 84 0.34 9.79 0.47
N TYR A 85 -0.94 9.51 0.70
CA TYR A 85 -1.47 8.16 0.86
C TYR A 85 -2.64 7.92 -0.10
N MET A 86 -2.93 6.64 -0.37
CA MET A 86 -4.11 6.23 -1.12
C MET A 86 -5.06 5.47 -0.20
N CYS A 87 -6.29 5.96 -0.07
CA CYS A 87 -7.35 5.26 0.62
C CYS A 87 -8.18 4.43 -0.35
N GLN A 88 -8.60 3.25 0.10
CA GLN A 88 -9.62 2.44 -0.56
C GLN A 88 -10.79 2.27 0.41
N THR A 89 -12.01 2.25 -0.14
CA THR A 89 -13.24 1.92 0.60
C THR A 89 -13.77 0.58 0.09
N GLU A 90 -14.60 -0.10 0.89
CA GLU A 90 -15.23 -1.34 0.44
C GLU A 90 -16.07 -1.08 -0.81
N SER A 91 -15.97 -1.98 -1.78
CA SER A 91 -16.84 -1.96 -2.94
C SER A 91 -18.17 -2.60 -2.58
N CYS A 92 -19.23 -1.80 -2.53
CA CYS A 92 -20.59 -2.30 -2.62
C CYS A 92 -21.21 -1.98 -3.98
N ASP A 93 -22.17 -2.80 -4.36
CA ASP A 93 -22.93 -2.67 -5.60
C ASP A 93 -24.42 -2.94 -5.32
N THR A 94 -25.29 -2.81 -6.34
CA THR A 94 -26.74 -3.00 -6.19
C THR A 94 -27.14 -4.39 -5.70
N ASP A 95 -26.29 -5.39 -5.93
CA ASP A 95 -26.51 -6.78 -5.50
C ASP A 95 -25.81 -7.11 -4.17
N SER A 96 -24.95 -6.22 -3.65
CA SER A 96 -24.17 -6.42 -2.42
C SER A 96 -23.97 -5.09 -1.72
N TYR A 97 -24.95 -4.73 -0.89
CA TYR A 97 -24.94 -3.49 -0.11
C TYR A 97 -23.81 -3.49 0.92
N CYS A 98 -23.19 -2.33 1.12
CA CYS A 98 -22.24 -2.13 2.21
C CYS A 98 -22.97 -2.30 3.55
N GLU A 99 -22.31 -2.89 4.54
CA GLU A 99 -22.84 -2.87 5.91
C GLU A 99 -22.99 -1.41 6.36
N ASN A 100 -24.12 -1.09 7.00
CA ASN A 100 -24.32 0.25 7.55
C ASN A 100 -23.35 0.44 8.71
N VAL A 101 -22.41 1.38 8.57
CA VAL A 101 -21.52 1.79 9.66
C VAL A 101 -22.33 2.71 10.57
N GLU A 102 -22.84 2.20 11.68
CA GLU A 102 -23.37 2.99 12.80
C GLU A 102 -22.24 3.69 13.58
#